data_AF-A0A7S3B633-F1
#
_entry.id   AF-A0A7S3B633-F1
#
_cell.length_a   1.000
_cell.length_b   1.000
_cell.length_c   1.000
_cell.angle_alpha   90.00
_cell.angle_beta   90.00
_cell.angle_gamma   90.00
#
_symmetry.space_group_name_H-M   'P 1'
#
loop_
_entity.id
_entity.type
_entity.pdbx_description
1 polymer ?
#
loop_
_entity_poly.entity_id
_entity_poly.type
_entity_poly.pdbx_seq_one_letter_code
_entity_poly.pdbx_strand_id
1 'polypeptide(L)'
;FDEIWPQLRVLARAAPADKLTLANGLSRSMIYQDKEKVARLAAAGIRIFPDRQVVAMTGDGTNDAPALKRADVGFAMNLAGTQIAKDAANIILLDDNFASIVTAVKWGRNVYDSICKFLQFQLTVNIVACTVSTIGVFSHKKPVIEAVQMLWVNLIMDSLASLALASEPPTDDVLQRQPVNRSASLLSSQMLANMGGHAVYQITAMLLLYFYGADWLDITAGHGDTHHEPYGLNVTTTEECDDHGNVGKSSVHYTVIFTSFVMMTLFNELNSRKLNGEWNIFAGLHKNIAFCVIFLITFVLQVLMTQFGGDFFKTKALNGGQWGLCIALGAFSIPWQVVVNAAVRICNISRHGRRSKLPPRLPADKVHPVCVDPHLHSPGLRSARRASPTACVTQLAFTPQVCVTCHAAEPAPKLHPLR
;
A
#
# COMPACT_ATOMS: atom_id res chain seq x y z
N PHE A 1 17.45 22.59 20.16
CA PHE A 1 16.09 22.20 19.69
C PHE A 1 15.74 20.78 20.12
N ASP A 2 16.50 19.75 19.70
CA ASP A 2 16.28 18.32 20.01
C ASP A 2 16.35 17.93 21.50
N GLU A 3 16.74 18.84 22.37
CA GLU A 3 16.70 18.65 23.82
C GLU A 3 15.34 19.01 24.41
N ILE A 4 14.63 19.97 23.81
CA ILE A 4 13.44 20.59 24.40
C ILE A 4 12.17 20.09 23.75
N TRP A 5 12.13 20.02 22.41
CA TRP A 5 10.89 19.71 21.69
C TRP A 5 10.24 18.38 22.07
N PRO A 6 10.97 17.28 22.42
CA PRO A 6 10.32 16.04 22.83
C PRO A 6 9.41 16.19 24.04
N GLN A 7 9.71 17.15 24.91
CA GLN A 7 8.95 17.47 26.12
C GLN A 7 7.99 18.65 25.92
N LEU A 8 8.19 19.47 24.89
CA LEU A 8 7.34 20.59 24.57
C LEU A 8 5.94 20.10 24.13
N ARG A 9 4.92 20.47 24.91
CA ARG A 9 3.50 20.21 24.58
C ARG A 9 2.70 21.50 24.43
N VAL A 10 3.10 22.55 25.14
CA VAL A 10 2.45 23.86 25.12
C VAL A 10 3.50 24.90 24.81
N LEU A 11 3.25 25.71 23.78
CA LEU A 11 4.03 26.89 23.45
C LEU A 11 3.11 28.12 23.54
N ALA A 12 3.04 28.71 24.73
CA ALA A 12 2.21 29.88 24.97
C ALA A 12 2.96 31.18 24.59
N ARG A 13 2.21 32.21 24.18
CA ARG A 13 2.76 33.53 23.80
C ARG A 13 3.84 33.45 22.70
N ALA A 14 3.68 32.50 21.78
CA ALA A 14 4.60 32.29 20.66
C ALA A 14 4.57 33.46 19.68
N ALA A 15 5.75 33.97 19.30
CA ALA A 15 5.88 34.86 18.17
C ALA A 15 5.71 34.07 16.84
N PRO A 16 5.39 34.75 15.71
CA PRO A 16 5.29 34.09 14.41
C PRO A 16 6.57 33.32 14.02
N ALA A 17 7.74 33.87 14.37
CA ALA A 17 9.05 33.24 14.15
C ALA A 17 9.24 31.95 14.98
N ASP A 18 8.63 31.85 16.16
CA ASP A 18 8.73 30.66 17.01
C ASP A 18 7.96 29.49 16.38
N LYS A 19 6.76 29.75 15.85
CA LYS A 19 5.95 28.75 15.13
C LYS A 19 6.70 28.21 13.91
N LEU A 20 7.33 29.11 13.14
CA LEU A 20 8.16 28.74 12.00
C LEU A 20 9.40 27.94 12.41
N THR A 21 10.05 28.32 13.52
CA THR A 21 11.21 27.61 14.07
C THR A 21 10.81 26.21 14.53
N LEU A 22 9.65 26.06 15.16
CA LEU A 22 9.10 24.77 15.57
C LEU A 22 8.79 23.87 14.36
N ALA A 23 8.11 24.39 13.33
CA ALA A 23 7.84 23.64 12.10
C ALA A 23 9.14 23.19 11.41
N ASN A 24 10.11 24.10 11.32
CA ASN A 24 11.43 23.81 10.76
C ASN A 24 12.20 22.76 11.56
N GLY A 25 12.23 22.92 12.88
CA GLY A 25 12.98 22.06 13.79
C GLY A 25 12.39 20.66 13.87
N LEU A 26 11.07 20.52 14.01
CA LEU A 26 10.40 19.21 14.06
C LEU A 26 10.63 18.43 12.76
N SER A 27 10.49 19.09 11.62
CA SER A 27 10.70 18.45 10.31
C SER A 27 12.17 18.14 10.01
N ARG A 28 13.14 18.71 10.74
CA ARG A 28 14.58 18.43 10.56
C ARG A 28 15.19 17.63 11.71
N SER A 29 14.40 17.32 12.74
CA SER A 29 14.89 16.61 13.91
C SER A 29 15.35 15.21 13.54
N MET A 30 16.56 14.85 13.97
CA MET A 30 17.18 13.55 13.74
C MET A 30 17.30 12.73 15.03
N ILE A 31 16.57 13.13 16.08
CA ILE A 31 16.62 12.48 17.40
C ILE A 31 16.29 10.98 17.34
N TYR A 32 15.51 10.53 16.35
CA TYR A 32 15.18 9.12 16.14
C TYR A 32 16.41 8.24 15.81
N GLN A 33 17.52 8.83 15.39
CA GLN A 33 18.77 8.11 15.12
C GLN A 33 19.54 7.78 16.41
N ASP A 34 19.37 8.60 17.46
CA ASP A 34 20.01 8.40 18.76
C ASP A 34 19.18 7.42 19.61
N LYS A 35 19.55 6.14 19.53
CA LYS A 35 18.83 5.06 20.23
C LYS A 35 18.85 5.21 21.75
N GLU A 36 19.93 5.73 22.33
CA GLU A 36 20.02 5.92 23.78
C GLU A 36 19.05 7.01 24.24
N LYS A 37 19.04 8.14 23.53
CA LYS A 37 18.14 9.25 23.85
C LYS A 37 16.68 8.87 23.63
N VAL A 38 16.36 8.13 22.56
CA VAL A 38 15.01 7.58 22.34
C VAL A 38 14.61 6.62 23.45
N ALA A 39 15.50 5.74 23.90
CA ALA A 39 15.22 4.82 25.01
C ALA A 39 14.96 5.55 26.34
N ARG A 40 15.76 6.60 26.63
CA ARG A 40 15.54 7.47 27.80
C ARG A 40 14.20 8.21 27.74
N LEU A 41 13.85 8.76 26.58
CA LEU A 41 12.57 9.42 26.37
C LEU A 41 11.40 8.42 26.49
N ALA A 42 11.55 7.21 25.97
CA ALA A 42 10.56 6.15 26.10
C ALA A 42 10.32 5.76 27.56
N ALA A 43 11.39 5.69 28.37
CA ALA A 43 11.28 5.46 29.82
C ALA A 43 10.56 6.61 30.54
N ALA A 44 10.66 7.84 30.03
CA ALA A 44 9.90 9.00 30.50
C ALA A 44 8.46 9.09 29.92
N GLY A 45 7.99 8.06 29.20
CA GLY A 45 6.66 8.01 28.58
C GLY A 45 6.54 8.81 27.28
N ILE A 46 7.64 9.34 26.74
CA ILE A 46 7.66 10.11 25.48
C ILE A 46 8.09 9.18 24.35
N ARG A 47 7.17 8.92 23.42
CA ARG A 47 7.47 8.10 22.24
C ARG A 47 7.92 8.99 21.09
N ILE A 48 9.07 8.66 20.53
CA ILE A 48 9.58 9.25 19.30
C ILE A 48 9.34 8.27 18.16
N PHE A 49 8.78 8.76 17.06
CA PHE A 49 8.58 7.96 15.86
C PHE A 49 9.95 7.56 15.27
N PRO A 50 10.16 6.30 14.83
CA PRO A 50 11.48 5.76 14.45
C PRO A 50 11.98 6.25 13.08
N ASP A 51 11.48 7.39 12.61
CA ASP A 51 11.81 8.03 11.34
C ASP A 51 11.61 9.55 11.50
N ARG A 52 11.93 10.29 10.44
CA ARG A 52 11.68 11.73 10.32
C ARG A 52 10.20 12.04 10.61
N GLN A 53 9.98 13.00 11.51
CA GLN A 53 8.62 13.42 11.90
C GLN A 53 7.91 14.10 10.72
N VAL A 54 6.62 13.79 10.57
CA VAL A 54 5.71 14.49 9.64
C VAL A 54 4.91 15.48 10.45
N VAL A 55 5.02 16.76 10.09
CA VAL A 55 4.49 17.86 10.88
C VAL A 55 3.27 18.46 10.19
N ALA A 56 2.13 18.38 10.88
CA ALA A 56 0.96 19.16 10.53
C ALA A 56 0.91 20.42 11.41
N MET A 57 0.71 21.58 10.79
CA MET A 57 0.48 22.85 11.51
C MET A 57 -0.91 23.37 11.20
N THR A 58 -1.51 24.06 12.16
CA THR A 58 -2.81 24.72 12.00
C THR A 58 -2.71 26.18 12.39
N GLY A 59 -3.45 27.05 11.69
CA GLY A 59 -3.43 28.48 11.92
C GLY A 59 -4.54 29.21 11.17
N ASP A 60 -4.84 30.41 11.62
CA ASP A 60 -5.93 31.26 11.15
C ASP A 60 -5.41 32.67 10.77
N GLY A 61 -4.35 33.14 11.43
CA GLY A 61 -3.76 34.45 11.20
C GLY A 61 -2.76 34.51 10.03
N THR A 62 -2.56 35.71 9.50
CA THR A 62 -1.50 36.03 8.52
C THR A 62 -0.10 35.66 9.04
N ASN A 63 0.08 35.74 10.36
CA ASN A 63 1.27 35.36 11.09
C ASN A 63 1.61 33.87 11.01
N ASP A 64 0.62 33.01 10.75
CA ASP A 64 0.80 31.57 10.68
C ASP A 64 1.18 31.09 9.28
N ALA A 65 0.96 31.93 8.26
CA ALA A 65 1.21 31.59 6.86
C ALA A 65 2.63 31.03 6.60
N PRO A 66 3.72 31.62 7.14
CA PRO A 66 5.06 31.05 6.95
C PRO A 66 5.21 29.65 7.57
N ALA A 67 4.62 29.43 8.76
CA ALA A 67 4.70 28.15 9.45
C ALA A 67 3.83 27.09 8.77
N LEU A 68 2.63 27.46 8.31
CA LEU A 68 1.73 26.61 7.53
C LEU A 68 2.40 26.15 6.24
N LYS A 69 3.04 27.07 5.51
CA LYS A 69 3.74 26.75 4.26
C LYS A 69 4.97 25.86 4.49
N ARG A 70 5.60 25.98 5.65
CA ARG A 70 6.81 25.21 5.99
C ARG A 70 6.52 23.83 6.56
N ALA A 71 5.36 23.62 7.15
CA ALA A 71 4.90 22.32 7.61
C ALA A 71 4.78 21.33 6.43
N ASP A 72 4.77 20.03 6.72
CA ASP A 72 4.51 19.03 5.68
C ASP A 72 3.04 19.10 5.21
N VAL A 73 2.13 19.44 6.12
CA VAL A 73 0.71 19.70 5.84
C VAL A 73 0.24 20.91 6.66
N GLY A 74 -0.18 21.99 6.00
CA GLY A 74 -0.81 23.14 6.64
C GLY A 74 -2.35 23.04 6.65
N PHE A 75 -2.97 23.31 7.80
CA PHE A 75 -4.42 23.43 7.98
C PHE A 75 -4.82 24.87 8.26
N ALA A 76 -5.72 25.43 7.46
CA ALA A 76 -6.32 26.74 7.72
C ALA A 76 -7.77 26.63 8.19
N MET A 77 -8.18 27.52 9.08
CA MET A 77 -9.59 27.69 9.46
C MET A 77 -10.35 28.43 8.35
N ASN A 78 -11.60 28.05 8.09
CA ASN A 78 -12.44 28.70 7.08
C ASN A 78 -13.21 29.90 7.63
N LEU A 79 -13.82 29.81 8.80
CA LEU A 79 -14.67 30.90 9.31
C LEU A 79 -13.82 31.99 9.98
N ALA A 80 -12.91 31.61 10.87
CA ALA A 80 -12.03 32.51 11.59
C ALA A 80 -10.74 32.88 10.82
N GLY A 81 -10.36 32.08 9.81
CA GLY A 81 -9.09 32.23 9.11
C GLY A 81 -9.05 33.35 8.08
N THR A 82 -7.94 34.10 8.10
CA THR A 82 -7.60 35.10 7.08
C THR A 82 -7.35 34.47 5.72
N GLN A 83 -7.61 35.20 4.63
CA GLN A 83 -7.38 34.68 3.27
C GLN A 83 -5.92 34.28 3.05
N ILE A 84 -4.97 35.03 3.62
CA ILE A 84 -3.53 34.73 3.54
C ILE A 84 -3.21 33.38 4.21
N ALA A 85 -3.85 33.04 5.33
CA ALA A 85 -3.67 31.73 5.96
C ALA A 85 -4.24 30.60 5.09
N LYS A 86 -5.42 30.81 4.48
CA LYS A 86 -6.06 29.84 3.56
C LYS A 86 -5.20 29.59 2.32
N ASP A 87 -4.63 30.65 1.73
CA ASP A 87 -3.76 30.55 0.55
C ASP A 87 -2.42 29.87 0.87
N ALA A 88 -1.96 29.96 2.13
CA ALA A 88 -0.72 29.32 2.57
C ALA A 88 -0.89 27.84 2.94
N ALA A 89 -2.08 27.41 3.35
CA ALA A 89 -2.39 26.05 3.79
C ALA A 89 -2.59 25.05 2.63
N ASN A 90 -2.54 23.75 2.94
CA ASN A 90 -2.83 22.67 2.00
C ASN A 90 -4.28 22.20 2.09
N ILE A 91 -4.88 22.27 3.29
CA ILE A 91 -6.24 21.84 3.57
C ILE A 91 -6.95 22.95 4.35
N ILE A 92 -8.18 23.27 3.96
CA ILE A 92 -9.02 24.25 4.66
C ILE A 92 -10.12 23.48 5.41
N LEU A 93 -10.23 23.73 6.72
CA LEU A 93 -11.27 23.17 7.57
C LEU A 93 -12.53 24.02 7.44
N LEU A 94 -13.57 23.49 6.80
CA LEU A 94 -14.79 24.25 6.52
C LEU A 94 -15.61 24.59 7.76
N ASP A 95 -15.46 23.81 8.82
CA ASP A 95 -16.23 23.86 10.07
C ASP A 95 -15.42 24.38 11.28
N ASP A 96 -14.16 24.79 11.07
CA ASP A 96 -13.22 25.26 12.11
C ASP A 96 -13.05 24.29 13.29
N ASN A 97 -13.29 22.99 13.06
CA ASN A 97 -13.23 21.97 14.12
C ASN A 97 -11.96 21.10 14.01
N PHE A 98 -11.24 20.96 15.12
CA PHE A 98 -10.08 20.05 15.18
C PHE A 98 -10.43 18.58 14.93
N ALA A 99 -11.68 18.15 15.17
CA ALA A 99 -12.14 16.81 14.84
C ALA A 99 -11.99 16.49 13.33
N SER A 100 -12.15 17.50 12.48
CA SER A 100 -11.99 17.37 11.02
C SER A 100 -10.56 17.03 10.61
N ILE A 101 -9.55 17.40 11.42
CA ILE A 101 -8.16 16.99 11.20
C ILE A 101 -8.02 15.47 11.40
N VAL A 102 -8.63 14.91 12.44
CA VAL A 102 -8.60 13.46 12.70
C VAL A 102 -9.26 12.70 11.55
N THR A 103 -10.39 13.20 11.06
CA THR A 103 -11.07 12.66 9.87
C THR A 103 -10.16 12.73 8.64
N ALA A 104 -9.48 13.85 8.39
CA ALA A 104 -8.52 13.97 7.29
C ALA A 104 -7.36 12.97 7.40
N VAL A 105 -6.81 12.76 8.60
CA VAL A 105 -5.77 11.75 8.86
C VAL A 105 -6.29 10.34 8.61
N LYS A 106 -7.52 10.03 9.05
CA LYS A 106 -8.18 8.74 8.82
C LYS A 106 -8.33 8.45 7.32
N TRP A 107 -8.79 9.43 6.54
CA TRP A 107 -8.89 9.33 5.08
C TRP A 107 -7.52 9.20 4.40
N GLY A 108 -6.52 9.98 4.82
CA GLY A 108 -5.16 9.88 4.28
C GLY A 108 -4.54 8.50 4.46
N ARG A 109 -4.73 7.87 5.64
CA ARG A 109 -4.29 6.49 5.90
C ARG A 109 -5.01 5.47 5.01
N ASN A 110 -6.31 5.67 4.77
CA ASN A 110 -7.10 4.80 3.91
C ASN A 110 -6.70 4.91 2.44
N VAL A 111 -6.47 6.13 1.93
CA VAL A 111 -5.96 6.33 0.57
C VAL A 111 -4.62 5.62 0.37
N TYR A 112 -3.70 5.72 1.34
CA TYR A 112 -2.43 5.00 1.29
C TYR A 112 -2.63 3.47 1.22
N ASP A 113 -3.51 2.92 2.06
CA ASP A 113 -3.83 1.48 2.03
C ASP A 113 -4.45 1.07 0.69
N SER A 114 -5.34 1.88 0.13
CA SER A 114 -5.96 1.62 -1.18
C SER A 114 -4.94 1.61 -2.32
N ILE A 115 -3.97 2.52 -2.31
CA ILE A 115 -2.85 2.50 -3.27
C ILE A 115 -2.06 1.18 -3.13
N CYS A 116 -1.78 0.74 -1.91
CA CYS A 116 -1.05 -0.51 -1.68
C CYS A 116 -1.84 -1.75 -2.17
N LYS A 117 -3.17 -1.78 -1.97
CA LYS A 117 -4.06 -2.84 -2.49
C LYS A 117 -4.05 -2.88 -4.01
N PHE A 118 -4.17 -1.72 -4.65
CA PHE A 118 -4.09 -1.61 -6.10
C PHE A 118 -2.73 -2.08 -6.63
N LEU A 119 -1.62 -1.67 -6.01
CA LEU A 119 -0.29 -2.11 -6.42
C LEU A 119 -0.09 -3.63 -6.26
N GLN A 120 -0.60 -4.23 -5.17
CA GLN A 120 -0.55 -5.67 -4.98
C GLN A 120 -1.28 -6.40 -6.12
N PHE A 121 -2.47 -5.91 -6.48
CA PHE A 121 -3.25 -6.45 -7.59
C PHE A 121 -2.51 -6.27 -8.94
N GLN A 122 -2.24 -5.02 -9.32
CA GLN A 122 -1.72 -4.66 -10.64
C GLN A 122 -0.36 -5.28 -10.95
N LEU A 123 0.57 -5.26 -9.98
CA LEU A 123 1.90 -5.83 -10.19
C LEU A 123 1.83 -7.35 -10.38
N THR A 124 0.92 -8.03 -9.67
CA THR A 124 0.71 -9.48 -9.85
C THR A 124 0.27 -9.80 -11.26
N VAL A 125 -0.74 -9.08 -11.77
CA VAL A 125 -1.26 -9.24 -13.15
C VAL A 125 -0.14 -9.03 -14.18
N ASN A 126 0.63 -7.96 -14.03
CA ASN A 126 1.72 -7.63 -14.96
C ASN A 126 2.84 -8.68 -14.95
N ILE A 127 3.24 -9.19 -13.77
CA ILE A 127 4.26 -10.23 -13.66
C ILE A 127 3.81 -11.50 -14.39
N VAL A 128 2.56 -11.92 -14.19
CA VAL A 128 2.00 -13.11 -14.80
C VAL A 128 1.90 -12.95 -16.32
N ALA A 129 1.31 -11.85 -16.80
CA ALA A 129 1.13 -11.59 -18.22
C ALA A 129 2.47 -11.55 -18.97
N CYS A 130 3.47 -10.87 -18.39
CA CYS A 130 4.80 -10.75 -18.99
C CYS A 130 5.53 -12.10 -19.01
N THR A 131 5.46 -12.88 -17.91
CA THR A 131 6.12 -14.18 -17.82
C THR A 131 5.52 -15.19 -18.78
N VAL A 132 4.19 -15.32 -18.78
CA VAL A 132 3.48 -16.28 -19.65
C VAL A 132 3.67 -15.93 -21.12
N SER A 133 3.52 -14.65 -21.49
CA SER A 133 3.73 -14.21 -22.88
C SER A 133 5.16 -14.47 -23.35
N THR A 134 6.15 -14.22 -22.50
CA THR A 134 7.56 -14.51 -22.80
C THR A 134 7.77 -16.01 -23.07
N ILE A 135 7.24 -16.88 -22.21
CA ILE A 135 7.33 -18.35 -22.39
C ILE A 135 6.63 -18.78 -23.69
N GLY A 136 5.46 -18.22 -23.99
CA GLY A 136 4.74 -18.50 -25.24
C GLY A 136 5.54 -18.16 -26.49
N VAL A 137 6.16 -16.98 -26.52
CA VAL A 137 7.00 -16.54 -27.65
C VAL A 137 8.22 -17.45 -27.83
N PHE A 138 8.86 -17.87 -26.75
CA PHE A 138 10.00 -18.80 -26.85
C PHE A 138 9.58 -20.20 -27.31
N SER A 139 8.39 -20.66 -26.93
CA SER A 139 7.90 -22.02 -27.23
C SER A 139 7.34 -22.15 -28.65
N HIS A 140 6.35 -21.32 -29.02
CA HIS A 140 5.62 -21.44 -30.29
C HIS A 140 5.66 -20.16 -31.15
N LYS A 141 6.62 -19.25 -30.91
CA LYS A 141 6.84 -18.00 -31.67
C LYS A 141 5.66 -17.03 -31.72
N LYS A 142 4.63 -17.24 -30.89
CA LYS A 142 3.46 -16.37 -30.73
C LYS A 142 3.18 -16.11 -29.25
N PRO A 143 2.77 -14.88 -28.87
CA PRO A 143 2.40 -14.58 -27.50
C PRO A 143 1.11 -15.31 -27.11
N VAL A 144 0.99 -15.66 -25.82
CA VAL A 144 -0.18 -16.37 -25.27
C VAL A 144 -1.43 -15.49 -25.23
N ILE A 145 -1.24 -14.20 -24.94
CA ILE A 145 -2.30 -13.19 -24.89
C ILE A 145 -2.03 -12.19 -26.01
N GLU A 146 -3.02 -11.95 -26.86
CA GLU A 146 -2.86 -11.01 -27.97
C GLU A 146 -2.85 -9.55 -27.51
N ALA A 147 -2.29 -8.66 -28.34
CA ALA A 147 -2.16 -7.23 -28.02
C ALA A 147 -3.51 -6.55 -27.72
N VAL A 148 -4.58 -6.91 -28.46
CA VAL A 148 -5.93 -6.36 -28.24
C VAL A 148 -6.52 -6.83 -26.90
N GLN A 149 -6.27 -8.09 -26.53
CA GLN A 149 -6.70 -8.65 -25.25
C GLN A 149 -5.94 -8.03 -24.07
N MET A 150 -4.65 -7.76 -24.23
CA MET A 150 -3.87 -7.01 -23.25
C MET A 150 -4.35 -5.56 -23.11
N LEU A 151 -4.73 -4.91 -24.21
CA LEU A 151 -5.32 -3.57 -24.17
C LEU A 151 -6.64 -3.57 -23.38
N TRP A 152 -7.49 -4.59 -23.54
CA TRP A 152 -8.72 -4.75 -22.76
C TRP A 152 -8.44 -4.85 -21.25
N VAL A 153 -7.47 -5.70 -20.86
CA VAL A 153 -7.07 -5.86 -19.46
C VAL A 153 -6.58 -4.53 -18.88
N ASN A 154 -5.61 -3.88 -19.55
CA ASN A 154 -4.99 -2.67 -19.04
C ASN A 154 -5.91 -1.44 -19.05
N LEU A 155 -6.77 -1.30 -20.07
CA LEU A 155 -7.59 -0.10 -20.23
C LEU A 155 -8.88 -0.18 -19.42
N ILE A 156 -9.52 -1.33 -19.39
CA ILE A 156 -10.87 -1.48 -18.85
C ILE A 156 -10.84 -2.18 -17.51
N MET A 157 -10.27 -3.39 -17.44
CA MET A 157 -10.27 -4.16 -16.20
C MET A 157 -9.47 -3.47 -15.10
N ASP A 158 -8.25 -3.02 -15.40
CA ASP A 158 -7.37 -2.39 -14.40
C ASP A 158 -7.91 -1.04 -13.94
N SER A 159 -8.50 -0.26 -14.84
CA SER A 159 -9.17 1.00 -14.49
C SER A 159 -10.35 0.79 -13.55
N LEU A 160 -11.18 -0.22 -13.83
CA LEU A 160 -12.32 -0.58 -12.99
C LEU A 160 -11.87 -1.16 -11.65
N ALA A 161 -10.88 -2.05 -11.63
CA ALA A 161 -10.33 -2.62 -10.41
C ALA A 161 -9.67 -1.56 -9.51
N SER A 162 -8.94 -0.61 -10.11
CA SER A 162 -8.40 0.55 -9.41
C SER A 162 -9.49 1.36 -8.72
N LEU A 163 -10.59 1.65 -9.43
CA LEU A 163 -11.75 2.35 -8.88
C LEU A 163 -12.42 1.56 -7.75
N ALA A 164 -12.56 0.24 -7.90
CA ALA A 164 -13.17 -0.64 -6.91
C ALA A 164 -12.36 -0.70 -5.61
N LEU A 165 -11.04 -0.88 -5.72
CA LEU A 165 -10.11 -0.93 -4.59
C LEU A 165 -9.91 0.45 -3.93
N ALA A 166 -9.99 1.54 -4.69
CA ALA A 166 -9.90 2.90 -4.18
C ALA A 166 -11.14 3.33 -3.37
N SER A 167 -12.31 2.77 -3.68
CA SER A 167 -13.60 3.19 -3.10
C SER A 167 -13.92 2.57 -1.73
N GLU A 168 -12.96 1.91 -1.07
CA GLU A 168 -13.19 1.37 0.27
C GLU A 168 -13.29 2.48 1.33
N PRO A 169 -14.36 2.51 2.14
CA PRO A 169 -14.48 3.50 3.21
C PRO A 169 -13.49 3.21 4.35
N PRO A 170 -12.99 4.25 5.03
CA PRO A 170 -12.00 4.07 6.09
C PRO A 170 -12.60 3.44 7.36
N THR A 171 -11.93 2.41 7.90
CA THR A 171 -12.29 1.81 9.20
C THR A 171 -11.62 2.55 10.36
N ASP A 172 -12.17 2.48 11.58
CA ASP A 172 -11.57 3.14 12.76
C ASP A 172 -10.28 2.45 13.23
N ASP A 173 -10.09 1.19 12.88
CA ASP A 173 -8.88 0.42 13.17
C ASP A 173 -7.62 1.08 12.58
N VAL A 174 -7.76 1.84 11.48
CA VAL A 174 -6.63 2.56 10.88
C VAL A 174 -6.03 3.60 11.81
N LEU A 175 -6.74 4.06 12.84
CA LEU A 175 -6.23 5.02 13.84
C LEU A 175 -5.47 4.33 14.98
N GLN A 176 -5.73 3.04 15.23
CA GLN A 176 -5.08 2.28 16.30
C GLN A 176 -3.65 1.86 15.94
N ARG A 177 -3.35 1.72 14.65
CA ARG A 177 -1.99 1.39 14.18
C ARG A 177 -1.05 2.60 14.22
N GLN A 178 0.25 2.30 14.36
CA GLN A 178 1.29 3.32 14.27
C GLN A 178 1.35 3.94 12.86
N PRO A 179 1.80 5.21 12.74
CA PRO A 179 2.03 5.82 11.44
C PRO A 179 3.04 5.03 10.59
N VAL A 180 2.95 5.14 9.27
CA VAL A 180 3.87 4.48 8.33
C VAL A 180 5.17 5.29 8.22
N ASN A 181 6.32 4.61 8.23
CA ASN A 181 7.62 5.25 8.05
C ASN A 181 7.76 5.78 6.62
N ARG A 182 8.40 6.95 6.45
CA ARG A 182 8.69 7.52 5.11
C ARG A 182 9.71 6.68 4.37
N SER A 183 10.70 6.15 5.08
CA SER A 183 11.75 5.32 4.49
C SER A 183 11.37 3.84 4.34
N ALA A 184 10.17 3.43 4.76
CA ALA A 184 9.72 2.06 4.52
C ALA A 184 9.38 1.86 3.03
N SER A 185 9.74 0.69 2.51
CA SER A 185 9.28 0.26 1.19
C SER A 185 7.76 0.23 1.15
N LEU A 186 7.18 0.73 0.06
CA LEU A 186 5.74 0.69 -0.20
C LEU A 186 5.22 -0.76 -0.27
N LEU A 187 6.04 -1.67 -0.78
CA LEU A 187 5.74 -3.10 -0.85
C LEU A 187 6.27 -3.78 0.41
N SER A 188 5.36 -4.14 1.32
CA SER A 188 5.70 -4.91 2.52
C SER A 188 6.13 -6.34 2.15
N SER A 189 6.91 -7.00 3.02
CA SER A 189 7.31 -8.40 2.78
C SER A 189 6.11 -9.35 2.72
N GLN A 190 5.03 -9.05 3.42
CA GLN A 190 3.79 -9.82 3.34
C GLN A 190 3.11 -9.64 1.98
N MET A 191 3.00 -8.39 1.49
CA MET A 191 2.47 -8.11 0.16
C MET A 191 3.31 -8.81 -0.91
N LEU A 192 4.64 -8.75 -0.82
CA LEU A 192 5.53 -9.42 -1.77
C LEU A 192 5.32 -10.94 -1.80
N ALA A 193 5.11 -11.55 -0.63
CA ALA A 193 4.78 -12.97 -0.57
C ALA A 193 3.39 -13.28 -1.14
N ASN A 194 2.39 -12.43 -0.92
CA ASN A 194 1.06 -12.57 -1.52
C ASN A 194 1.14 -12.46 -3.06
N MET A 195 1.83 -11.44 -3.58
CA MET A 195 2.04 -11.24 -5.02
C MET A 195 2.78 -12.44 -5.63
N GLY A 196 3.87 -12.87 -5.02
CA GLY A 196 4.64 -14.02 -5.50
C GLY A 196 3.84 -15.33 -5.47
N GLY A 197 3.07 -15.56 -4.40
CA GLY A 197 2.23 -16.75 -4.25
C GLY A 197 1.12 -16.83 -5.31
N HIS A 198 0.44 -15.71 -5.60
CA HIS A 198 -0.54 -15.65 -6.68
C HIS A 198 0.08 -15.71 -8.06
N ALA A 199 1.23 -15.05 -8.27
CA ALA A 199 1.93 -15.11 -9.55
C ALA A 199 2.35 -16.55 -9.88
N VAL A 200 2.89 -17.30 -8.92
CA VAL A 200 3.25 -18.72 -9.11
C VAL A 200 2.01 -19.54 -9.47
N TYR A 201 0.90 -19.36 -8.75
CA TYR A 201 -0.35 -20.07 -9.06
C TYR A 201 -0.85 -19.76 -10.47
N GLN A 202 -0.99 -18.48 -10.82
CA GLN A 202 -1.52 -18.06 -12.11
C GLN A 202 -0.59 -18.47 -13.26
N ILE A 203 0.73 -18.29 -13.13
CA ILE A 203 1.69 -18.78 -14.14
C ILE A 203 1.56 -20.28 -14.32
N THR A 204 1.49 -21.06 -13.24
CA THR A 204 1.36 -22.52 -13.31
C THR A 204 0.05 -22.92 -14.00
N ALA A 205 -1.08 -22.35 -13.59
CA ALA A 205 -2.37 -22.63 -14.21
C ALA A 205 -2.39 -22.23 -15.70
N MET A 206 -1.83 -21.06 -16.03
CA MET A 206 -1.75 -20.59 -17.41
C MET A 206 -0.88 -21.48 -18.28
N LEU A 207 0.27 -21.93 -17.80
CA LEU A 207 1.16 -22.82 -18.56
C LEU A 207 0.55 -24.22 -18.72
N LEU A 208 -0.15 -24.73 -17.69
CA LEU A 208 -0.87 -26.00 -17.80
C LEU A 208 -1.98 -25.92 -18.86
N LEU A 209 -2.78 -24.85 -18.85
CA LEU A 209 -3.77 -24.62 -19.91
C LEU A 209 -3.10 -24.44 -21.27
N TYR A 210 -1.97 -23.73 -21.34
CA TYR A 210 -1.28 -23.47 -22.59
C TYR A 210 -0.74 -24.75 -23.27
N PHE A 211 -0.10 -25.65 -22.51
CA PHE A 211 0.51 -26.86 -23.06
C PHE A 211 -0.43 -28.07 -23.11
N TYR A 212 -1.28 -28.24 -22.10
CA TYR A 212 -2.12 -29.44 -21.95
C TYR A 212 -3.62 -29.16 -22.07
N GLY A 213 -4.02 -27.88 -22.20
CA GLY A 213 -5.44 -27.51 -22.22
C GLY A 213 -6.18 -28.01 -23.46
N ALA A 214 -5.51 -28.13 -24.60
CA ALA A 214 -6.09 -28.68 -25.83
C ALA A 214 -6.53 -30.14 -25.64
N ASP A 215 -5.62 -30.97 -25.14
CA ASP A 215 -5.87 -32.39 -24.86
C ASP A 215 -6.94 -32.60 -23.78
N TRP A 216 -6.87 -31.81 -22.70
CA TRP A 216 -7.79 -31.96 -21.56
C TRP A 216 -9.22 -31.57 -21.88
N LEU A 217 -9.40 -30.63 -22.79
CA LEU A 217 -10.71 -30.10 -23.16
C LEU A 217 -11.26 -30.70 -24.46
N ASP A 218 -10.49 -31.56 -25.13
CA ASP A 218 -10.80 -32.13 -26.44
C ASP A 218 -11.09 -31.01 -27.47
N ILE A 219 -10.21 -30.01 -27.50
CA ILE A 219 -10.31 -28.81 -28.36
C ILE A 219 -9.07 -28.74 -29.26
N THR A 220 -9.24 -28.31 -30.50
CA THR A 220 -8.12 -28.03 -31.42
C THR A 220 -7.12 -27.05 -30.81
N ALA A 221 -5.84 -27.45 -30.75
CA ALA A 221 -4.77 -26.62 -30.22
C ALA A 221 -4.52 -25.40 -31.11
N GLY A 222 -4.81 -24.19 -30.60
CA GLY A 222 -4.57 -22.94 -31.33
C GLY A 222 -3.10 -22.63 -31.65
N HIS A 223 -2.13 -23.36 -31.07
CA HIS A 223 -0.70 -23.18 -31.35
C HIS A 223 -0.24 -23.90 -32.62
N GLY A 224 -1.13 -24.67 -33.27
CA GLY A 224 -0.83 -25.54 -34.40
C GLY A 224 -0.06 -26.77 -33.95
N ASP A 225 -0.76 -27.88 -33.75
CA ASP A 225 -0.11 -29.18 -33.68
C ASP A 225 0.12 -29.70 -35.10
N THR A 226 1.33 -30.16 -35.39
CA THR A 226 1.60 -31.01 -36.54
C THR A 226 0.81 -32.30 -36.37
N HIS A 227 -0.39 -32.37 -36.94
CA HIS A 227 -0.99 -33.68 -37.21
C HIS A 227 -0.04 -34.41 -38.17
N HIS A 228 0.49 -35.55 -37.71
CA HIS A 228 1.08 -36.55 -38.60
C HIS A 228 -0.02 -36.98 -39.57
N GLU A 229 0.00 -36.45 -40.80
CA GLU A 229 -0.74 -37.07 -41.89
C GLU A 229 -0.19 -38.50 -42.08
N PRO A 230 -1.06 -39.50 -42.36
CA PRO A 230 -0.63 -40.87 -42.65
C PRO A 230 0.17 -40.98 -43.96
N TYR A 231 0.38 -39.86 -44.66
CA TYR A 231 1.06 -39.74 -45.95
C TYR A 231 2.40 -38.98 -45.88
N GLY A 232 3.12 -39.03 -44.74
CA GLY A 232 4.56 -38.74 -44.70
C GLY A 232 5.02 -37.35 -45.19
N LEU A 233 4.12 -36.39 -45.36
CA LEU A 233 4.46 -35.02 -45.72
C LEU A 233 4.45 -34.18 -44.45
N ASN A 234 5.63 -33.78 -43.99
CA ASN A 234 5.80 -32.87 -42.86
C ASN A 234 5.39 -31.46 -43.31
N VAL A 235 4.08 -31.19 -43.39
CA VAL A 235 3.58 -29.85 -43.62
C VAL A 235 3.71 -29.09 -42.31
N THR A 236 4.77 -28.29 -42.19
CA THR A 236 4.86 -27.24 -41.18
C THR A 236 3.88 -26.13 -41.58
N THR A 237 2.62 -26.22 -41.15
CA THR A 237 1.69 -25.09 -41.20
C THR A 237 2.15 -24.05 -40.17
N THR A 238 3.08 -23.18 -40.56
CA THR A 238 3.47 -22.02 -39.74
C THR A 238 2.38 -20.95 -39.64
N GLU A 239 1.26 -21.09 -40.34
CA GLU A 239 0.11 -20.21 -40.24
C GLU A 239 -1.18 -21.04 -40.30
N GLU A 240 -2.00 -20.93 -39.25
CA GLU A 240 -3.30 -21.61 -39.15
C GLU A 240 -4.25 -20.99 -40.18
N CYS A 241 -4.42 -21.68 -41.30
CA CYS A 241 -5.41 -21.41 -42.33
C CYS A 241 -6.68 -22.23 -42.03
N ASP A 242 -7.87 -21.69 -42.29
CA ASP A 242 -9.07 -22.54 -42.38
C ASP A 242 -9.00 -23.51 -43.59
N ASP A 243 -9.96 -24.42 -43.73
CA ASP A 243 -10.16 -25.29 -44.93
C ASP A 243 -10.26 -24.50 -46.27
N HIS A 244 -10.15 -23.17 -46.22
CA HIS A 244 -10.20 -22.21 -47.32
C HIS A 244 -8.96 -21.30 -47.41
N GLY A 245 -7.91 -21.51 -46.61
CA GLY A 245 -6.63 -20.79 -46.76
C GLY A 245 -6.47 -19.47 -45.98
N ASN A 246 -7.36 -19.13 -45.03
CA ASN A 246 -7.33 -17.82 -44.36
C ASN A 246 -6.52 -17.82 -43.04
N VAL A 247 -5.42 -17.06 -43.01
CA VAL A 247 -4.53 -16.91 -41.86
C VAL A 247 -5.10 -15.95 -40.81
N GLY A 248 -5.16 -16.38 -39.54
CA GLY A 248 -5.36 -15.48 -38.37
C GLY A 248 -6.75 -15.46 -37.72
N LYS A 249 -7.43 -16.60 -37.58
CA LYS A 249 -8.74 -16.69 -36.90
C LYS A 249 -8.64 -17.05 -35.40
N SER A 250 -9.61 -16.55 -34.64
CA SER A 250 -9.78 -16.73 -33.20
C SER A 250 -9.90 -18.22 -32.81
N SER A 251 -9.02 -18.73 -31.94
CA SER A 251 -9.09 -20.12 -31.43
C SER A 251 -9.85 -20.21 -30.11
N VAL A 252 -10.61 -21.29 -29.94
CA VAL A 252 -11.30 -21.60 -28.68
C VAL A 252 -10.26 -21.82 -27.57
N HIS A 253 -9.14 -22.49 -27.88
CA HIS A 253 -8.08 -22.76 -26.92
C HIS A 253 -7.49 -21.48 -26.31
N TYR A 254 -7.10 -20.51 -27.15
CA TYR A 254 -6.63 -19.20 -26.69
C TYR A 254 -7.73 -18.41 -25.95
N THR A 255 -8.99 -18.60 -26.33
CA THR A 255 -10.09 -17.92 -25.63
C THR A 255 -10.30 -18.46 -24.21
N VAL A 256 -10.14 -19.78 -24.00
CA VAL A 256 -10.16 -20.40 -22.66
C VAL A 256 -8.98 -19.89 -21.81
N ILE A 257 -7.79 -19.83 -22.39
CA ILE A 257 -6.57 -19.29 -21.78
C ILE A 257 -6.81 -17.84 -21.33
N PHE A 258 -7.25 -16.98 -22.25
CA PHE A 258 -7.53 -15.57 -21.97
C PHE A 258 -8.63 -15.41 -20.90
N THR A 259 -9.75 -16.13 -21.03
CA THR A 259 -10.86 -16.05 -20.07
C THR A 259 -10.45 -16.56 -18.70
N SER A 260 -9.65 -17.63 -18.62
CA SER A 260 -9.09 -18.13 -17.36
C SER A 260 -8.16 -17.12 -16.72
N PHE A 261 -7.31 -16.45 -17.50
CA PHE A 261 -6.46 -15.37 -17.02
C PHE A 261 -7.31 -14.25 -16.38
N VAL A 262 -8.33 -13.77 -17.10
CA VAL A 262 -9.23 -12.73 -16.58
C VAL A 262 -10.01 -13.18 -15.34
N MET A 263 -10.49 -14.41 -15.29
CA MET A 263 -11.19 -14.91 -14.10
C MET A 263 -10.24 -14.99 -12.91
N MET A 264 -9.02 -15.50 -13.10
CA MET A 264 -8.02 -15.53 -12.03
C MET A 264 -7.61 -14.14 -11.55
N THR A 265 -7.52 -13.15 -12.45
CA THR A 265 -7.23 -11.75 -12.06
C THR A 265 -8.38 -11.18 -11.27
N LEU A 266 -9.63 -11.31 -11.75
CA LEU A 266 -10.82 -10.83 -11.09
C LEU A 266 -10.98 -11.40 -9.66
N PHE A 267 -10.80 -12.71 -9.47
CA PHE A 267 -10.85 -13.30 -8.13
C PHE A 267 -9.64 -12.91 -7.26
N ASN A 268 -8.46 -12.68 -7.85
CA ASN A 268 -7.32 -12.14 -7.11
C ASN A 268 -7.53 -10.70 -6.64
N GLU A 269 -8.40 -9.93 -7.29
CA GLU A 269 -8.83 -8.60 -6.83
C GLU A 269 -9.45 -8.68 -5.43
N LEU A 270 -10.30 -9.69 -5.17
CA LEU A 270 -10.90 -9.94 -3.85
C LEU A 270 -9.82 -10.20 -2.79
N ASN A 271 -8.82 -11.02 -3.12
CA ASN A 271 -7.70 -11.35 -2.23
C ASN A 271 -6.84 -10.11 -1.94
N SER A 272 -6.69 -9.23 -2.92
CA SER A 272 -5.86 -8.02 -2.84
C SER A 272 -6.44 -6.90 -1.98
N ARG A 273 -7.72 -7.02 -1.58
CA ARG A 273 -8.34 -6.11 -0.59
C ARG A 273 -7.66 -6.17 0.78
N LYS A 274 -7.02 -7.30 1.13
CA LYS A 274 -6.37 -7.53 2.42
C LYS A 274 -4.85 -7.63 2.26
N LEU A 275 -4.13 -6.69 2.88
CA LEU A 275 -2.66 -6.58 2.76
C LEU A 275 -1.88 -7.40 3.80
N ASN A 276 -2.44 -7.55 5.00
CA ASN A 276 -1.68 -7.98 6.19
C ASN A 276 -1.81 -9.49 6.52
N GLY A 277 -2.19 -10.34 5.55
CA GLY A 277 -2.34 -11.77 5.77
C GLY A 277 -3.52 -12.13 6.68
N GLU A 278 -4.62 -11.37 6.55
CA GLU A 278 -5.89 -11.63 7.21
C GLU A 278 -6.53 -12.91 6.64
N TRP A 279 -7.16 -13.71 7.51
CA TRP A 279 -7.79 -14.97 7.11
C TRP A 279 -9.16 -14.77 6.44
N ASN A 280 -9.91 -13.74 6.85
CA ASN A 280 -11.26 -13.49 6.34
C ASN A 280 -11.23 -12.41 5.26
N ILE A 281 -11.22 -12.86 4.00
CA ILE A 281 -11.16 -12.01 2.80
C ILE A 281 -12.52 -11.35 2.53
N PHE A 282 -13.61 -12.00 2.93
CA PHE A 282 -14.98 -11.51 2.78
C PHE A 282 -15.39 -10.49 3.86
N ALA A 283 -14.56 -10.30 4.89
CA ALA A 283 -14.84 -9.35 5.96
C ALA A 283 -15.03 -7.94 5.40
N GLY A 284 -16.24 -7.38 5.59
CA GLY A 284 -16.58 -6.04 5.14
C GLY A 284 -16.81 -5.91 3.62
N LEU A 285 -16.90 -7.02 2.87
CA LEU A 285 -17.22 -6.97 1.43
C LEU A 285 -18.58 -6.30 1.17
N HIS A 286 -19.62 -6.73 1.91
CA HIS A 286 -20.99 -6.20 1.76
C HIS A 286 -21.13 -4.70 2.10
N LYS A 287 -20.18 -4.14 2.87
CA LYS A 287 -20.19 -2.70 3.21
C LYS A 287 -19.69 -1.84 2.06
N ASN A 288 -18.89 -2.41 1.15
CA ASN A 288 -18.42 -1.73 -0.03
C ASN A 288 -19.27 -2.14 -1.25
N ILE A 289 -20.42 -1.48 -1.40
CA ILE A 289 -21.34 -1.70 -2.52
C ILE A 289 -20.66 -1.35 -3.85
N ALA A 290 -19.86 -0.28 -3.88
CA ALA A 290 -19.16 0.14 -5.09
C ALA A 290 -18.24 -0.97 -5.64
N PHE A 291 -17.48 -1.62 -4.76
CA PHE A 291 -16.65 -2.77 -5.13
C PHE A 291 -17.50 -3.92 -5.70
N CYS A 292 -18.61 -4.28 -5.04
CA CYS A 292 -19.46 -5.38 -5.50
C CYS A 292 -20.10 -5.08 -6.88
N VAL A 293 -20.53 -3.84 -7.10
CA VAL A 293 -21.09 -3.39 -8.37
C VAL A 293 -20.04 -3.42 -9.47
N ILE A 294 -18.84 -2.88 -9.22
CA ILE A 294 -17.77 -2.87 -10.21
C ILE A 294 -17.30 -4.29 -10.55
N PHE A 295 -17.15 -5.16 -9.55
CA PHE A 295 -16.82 -6.57 -9.74
C PHE A 295 -17.87 -7.30 -10.61
N LEU A 296 -19.16 -7.01 -10.40
CA LEU A 296 -20.22 -7.58 -11.24
C LEU A 296 -20.17 -7.02 -12.66
N ILE A 297 -19.94 -5.71 -12.82
CA ILE A 297 -19.82 -5.07 -14.13
C ILE A 297 -18.63 -5.65 -14.91
N THR A 298 -17.45 -5.80 -14.29
CA THR A 298 -16.27 -6.39 -14.95
C THR A 298 -16.53 -7.83 -15.36
N PHE A 299 -17.19 -8.62 -14.52
CA PHE A 299 -17.60 -9.99 -14.87
C PHE A 299 -18.55 -10.01 -16.09
N VAL A 300 -19.60 -9.19 -16.09
CA VAL A 300 -20.57 -9.11 -17.19
C VAL A 300 -19.90 -8.62 -18.48
N LEU A 301 -19.05 -7.61 -18.40
CA LEU A 301 -18.28 -7.11 -19.54
C LEU A 301 -17.36 -8.19 -20.11
N GLN A 302 -16.72 -9.00 -19.25
CA GLN A 302 -15.91 -10.13 -19.70
C GLN A 302 -16.76 -11.19 -20.43
N VAL A 303 -17.96 -11.50 -19.92
CA VAL A 303 -18.89 -12.43 -20.58
C VAL A 303 -19.30 -11.90 -21.95
N LEU A 304 -19.71 -10.62 -22.03
CA LEU A 304 -20.11 -10.00 -23.29
C LEU A 304 -18.97 -9.99 -24.31
N MET A 305 -17.76 -9.62 -23.86
CA MET A 305 -16.57 -9.61 -24.70
C MET A 305 -16.24 -11.02 -25.22
N THR A 306 -16.26 -12.03 -24.36
CA THR A 306 -15.88 -13.40 -24.75
C THR A 306 -16.93 -14.05 -25.66
N GLN A 307 -18.23 -13.77 -25.45
CA GLN A 307 -19.31 -14.40 -26.21
C GLN A 307 -19.62 -13.68 -27.53
N PHE A 308 -19.45 -12.36 -27.58
CA PHE A 308 -19.83 -11.52 -28.73
C PHE A 308 -18.65 -10.76 -29.37
N GLY A 309 -17.45 -10.82 -28.80
CA GLY A 309 -16.30 -10.04 -29.27
C GLY A 309 -15.71 -10.51 -30.60
N GLY A 310 -15.89 -11.80 -30.93
CA GLY A 310 -15.51 -12.37 -32.22
C GLY A 310 -14.08 -12.05 -32.63
N ASP A 311 -13.87 -11.78 -33.92
CA ASP A 311 -12.53 -11.54 -34.49
C ASP A 311 -11.90 -10.21 -34.08
N PHE A 312 -12.69 -9.21 -33.64
CA PHE A 312 -12.15 -7.93 -33.16
C PHE A 312 -11.31 -8.13 -31.89
N PHE A 313 -11.83 -8.91 -30.95
CA PHE A 313 -11.15 -9.25 -29.70
C PHE A 313 -10.38 -10.58 -29.75
N LYS A 314 -10.39 -11.24 -30.91
CA LYS A 314 -9.74 -12.54 -31.14
C LYS A 314 -10.24 -13.60 -30.17
N THR A 315 -11.56 -13.65 -29.99
CA THR A 315 -12.25 -14.55 -29.07
C THR A 315 -13.30 -15.38 -29.79
N LYS A 316 -13.43 -16.66 -29.41
CA LYS A 316 -14.54 -17.53 -29.81
C LYS A 316 -15.46 -17.80 -28.62
N ALA A 317 -16.76 -17.81 -28.90
CA ALA A 317 -17.79 -18.15 -27.92
C ALA A 317 -17.46 -19.47 -27.20
N LEU A 318 -17.44 -19.41 -25.87
CA LEU A 318 -17.17 -20.57 -25.02
C LEU A 318 -18.47 -21.29 -24.65
N ASN A 319 -18.39 -22.61 -24.46
CA ASN A 319 -19.48 -23.42 -23.93
C ASN A 319 -19.54 -23.33 -22.39
N GLY A 320 -20.68 -23.69 -21.78
CA GLY A 320 -20.90 -23.66 -20.34
C GLY A 320 -19.87 -24.46 -19.53
N GLY A 321 -19.40 -25.60 -20.04
CA GLY A 321 -18.33 -26.39 -19.40
C GLY A 321 -16.98 -25.67 -19.35
N GLN A 322 -16.60 -25.00 -20.45
CA GLN A 322 -15.37 -24.21 -20.55
C GLN A 322 -15.44 -22.98 -19.64
N TRP A 323 -16.58 -22.29 -19.60
CA TRP A 323 -16.85 -21.21 -18.66
C TRP A 323 -16.75 -21.68 -17.20
N GLY A 324 -17.32 -22.86 -16.89
CA GLY A 324 -17.24 -23.47 -15.57
C GLY A 324 -15.80 -23.70 -15.14
N LEU A 325 -14.93 -24.19 -16.04
CA LEU A 325 -13.51 -24.35 -15.76
C LEU A 325 -12.83 -23.01 -15.48
N CYS A 326 -13.02 -22.00 -16.34
CA CYS A 326 -12.42 -20.66 -16.16
C CYS A 326 -12.80 -20.06 -14.79
N ILE A 327 -14.08 -20.14 -14.42
CA ILE A 327 -14.59 -19.64 -13.14
C ILE A 327 -14.03 -20.47 -11.98
N ALA A 328 -13.93 -21.80 -12.11
CA ALA A 328 -13.38 -22.66 -11.08
C ALA A 328 -11.91 -22.35 -10.79
N LEU A 329 -11.10 -22.14 -11.84
CA LEU A 329 -9.71 -21.70 -11.70
C LEU A 329 -9.61 -20.32 -11.04
N GLY A 330 -10.51 -19.41 -11.39
CA GLY A 330 -10.63 -18.12 -10.72
C GLY A 330 -10.93 -18.28 -9.22
N ALA A 331 -12.00 -19.01 -8.90
CA ALA A 331 -12.47 -19.21 -7.53
C ALA A 331 -11.44 -19.94 -6.66
N PHE A 332 -10.62 -20.83 -7.22
CA PHE A 332 -9.54 -21.51 -6.52
C PHE A 332 -8.46 -20.56 -5.97
N SER A 333 -8.31 -19.36 -6.53
CA SER A 333 -7.41 -18.35 -5.97
C SER A 333 -7.78 -17.93 -4.53
N ILE A 334 -9.05 -18.06 -4.13
CA ILE A 334 -9.53 -17.71 -2.79
C ILE A 334 -8.94 -18.66 -1.71
N PRO A 335 -9.16 -19.99 -1.76
CA PRO A 335 -8.51 -20.91 -0.83
C PRO A 335 -6.98 -20.89 -0.99
N TRP A 336 -6.46 -20.63 -2.18
CA TRP A 336 -5.02 -20.47 -2.38
C TRP A 336 -4.42 -19.34 -1.54
N GLN A 337 -5.11 -18.20 -1.37
CA GLN A 337 -4.66 -17.11 -0.50
C GLN A 337 -4.47 -17.56 0.97
N VAL A 338 -5.32 -18.46 1.46
CA VAL A 338 -5.21 -19.06 2.81
C VAL A 338 -3.91 -19.88 2.91
N VAL A 339 -3.59 -20.65 1.87
CA VAL A 339 -2.34 -21.43 1.78
C VAL A 339 -1.12 -20.51 1.78
N VAL A 340 -1.13 -19.44 0.98
CA VAL A 340 -0.03 -18.46 0.93
C VAL A 340 0.17 -17.81 2.31
N ASN A 341 -0.92 -17.38 2.97
CA ASN A 341 -0.85 -16.82 4.31
C ASN A 341 -0.28 -17.81 5.35
N ALA A 342 -0.70 -19.07 5.28
CA ALA A 342 -0.18 -20.12 6.15
C ALA A 342 1.33 -20.37 5.93
N ALA A 343 1.75 -20.47 4.66
CA ALA A 343 3.15 -20.65 4.29
C ALA A 343 4.05 -19.51 4.80
N VAL A 344 3.60 -18.26 4.66
CA VAL A 344 4.34 -17.10 5.16
C VAL A 344 4.47 -17.13 6.68
N ARG A 345 3.41 -17.50 7.41
CA ARG A 345 3.45 -17.62 8.87
C ARG A 345 4.44 -18.71 9.31
N ILE A 346 4.44 -19.87 8.67
CA ILE A 346 5.37 -20.98 8.95
C ILE A 346 6.83 -20.56 8.70
N CYS A 347 7.09 -19.87 7.58
CA CYS A 347 8.40 -19.31 7.26
C CYS A 347 8.87 -18.29 8.29
N ASN A 348 7.97 -17.42 8.77
CA ASN A 348 8.28 -16.40 9.78
C ASN A 348 8.60 -17.03 11.15
N ILE A 349 7.87 -18.07 11.56
CA ILE A 349 8.16 -18.84 12.79
C ILE A 349 9.53 -19.51 12.68
N SER A 350 9.80 -20.17 11.56
CA SER A 350 11.07 -20.87 11.31
C SER A 350 12.27 -19.92 11.34
N ARG A 351 12.12 -18.69 10.82
CA ARG A 351 13.15 -17.64 10.86
C ARG A 351 13.40 -17.14 12.29
N HIS A 352 12.37 -16.99 13.12
CA HIS A 352 12.54 -16.61 14.53
C HIS A 352 13.23 -17.70 15.35
N GLY A 353 12.86 -18.96 15.13
CA GLY A 353 13.55 -20.10 15.73
C GLY A 353 15.03 -20.16 15.36
N ARG A 354 15.38 -19.83 14.10
CA ARG A 354 16.78 -19.81 13.63
C ARG A 354 17.57 -18.60 14.16
N ARG A 355 16.95 -17.42 14.37
CA ARG A 355 17.58 -16.24 15.00
C ARG A 355 17.86 -16.44 16.48
N SER A 356 17.00 -17.14 17.22
CA SER A 356 17.21 -17.45 18.64
C SER A 356 18.39 -18.40 18.91
N LYS A 357 18.80 -19.18 17.90
CA LYS A 357 19.92 -20.13 17.98
C LYS A 357 21.27 -19.54 17.56
N LEU A 358 21.32 -18.30 17.08
CA LEU A 358 22.59 -17.61 16.83
C LEU A 358 23.17 -17.17 18.19
N PRO A 359 24.46 -17.40 18.48
CA PRO A 359 25.07 -16.87 19.69
C PRO A 359 24.89 -15.35 19.73
N PRO A 360 24.62 -14.75 20.90
CA PRO A 360 24.50 -13.31 21.04
C PRO A 360 25.75 -12.66 20.46
N ARG A 361 25.58 -11.62 19.63
CA ARG A 361 26.71 -10.76 19.25
C ARG A 361 27.36 -10.30 20.54
N LEU A 362 28.67 -10.54 20.66
CA LEU A 362 29.49 -10.08 21.78
C LEU A 362 29.14 -8.60 22.08
N PRO A 363 28.90 -8.23 23.35
CA PRO A 363 28.66 -6.85 23.70
C PRO A 363 29.81 -5.98 23.18
N ALA A 364 29.48 -4.79 22.69
CA ALA A 364 30.42 -3.82 22.14
C ALA A 364 31.42 -3.24 23.17
N ASP A 365 31.53 -3.86 24.35
CA ASP A 365 32.40 -3.46 25.45
C ASP A 365 33.78 -4.12 25.40
N LYS A 366 34.13 -4.78 24.30
CA LYS A 366 35.49 -5.33 24.05
C LYS A 366 36.11 -4.85 22.75
N VAL A 367 35.85 -3.60 22.36
CA VAL A 367 36.80 -2.88 21.50
C VAL A 367 37.82 -2.26 22.44
N HIS A 368 39.05 -2.78 22.40
CA HIS A 368 40.17 -2.24 23.16
C HIS A 368 40.27 -0.72 22.93
N PRO A 369 40.40 0.11 23.99
CA PRO A 369 40.72 1.50 23.81
C PRO A 369 42.14 1.58 23.23
N VAL A 370 42.25 2.12 22.02
CA VAL A 370 43.53 2.62 21.52
C VAL A 370 43.95 3.74 22.46
N CYS A 371 45.05 3.53 23.19
CA CYS A 371 45.65 4.52 24.06
C CYS A 371 46.00 5.76 23.24
N VAL A 372 45.28 6.86 23.48
CA VAL A 372 45.74 8.20 23.14
C VAL A 372 46.23 8.83 24.44
N ASP A 373 47.49 9.21 24.42
CA ASP A 373 48.30 9.76 25.51
C ASP A 373 47.67 11.02 26.13
N PRO A 374 47.33 11.04 27.44
CA PRO A 374 46.76 12.21 28.10
C PRO A 374 47.82 12.94 28.93
N HIS A 375 48.71 13.67 28.25
CA HIS A 375 49.49 14.73 28.88
C HIS A 375 49.11 16.08 28.27
N LEU A 376 48.07 16.73 28.82
CA LEU A 376 48.02 18.19 28.95
C LEU A 376 46.97 18.59 30.02
N HIS A 377 47.46 19.25 31.07
CA HIS A 377 46.73 19.83 32.21
C HIS A 377 45.55 20.73 31.78
N SER A 378 44.43 20.85 32.51
CA SER A 378 44.27 21.70 33.72
C SER A 378 42.86 21.57 34.36
N PRO A 379 42.64 21.94 35.65
CA PRO A 379 41.46 21.58 36.44
C PRO A 379 40.48 22.74 36.79
N GLY A 380 39.25 22.37 37.20
CA GLY A 380 38.25 23.24 37.87
C GLY A 380 36.87 23.12 37.21
N LEU A 381 35.72 22.91 37.87
CA LEU A 381 35.25 23.21 39.21
C LEU A 381 34.14 22.20 39.59
N ARG A 382 33.97 21.94 40.90
CA ARG A 382 32.87 21.18 41.51
C ARG A 382 31.73 22.10 41.98
N SER A 383 30.54 21.50 42.14
CA SER A 383 29.50 21.68 43.19
C SER A 383 28.09 21.97 42.62
N ALA A 384 27.12 21.07 42.82
CA ALA A 384 26.13 20.96 43.93
C ALA A 384 24.92 21.91 43.70
N ARG A 385 23.62 21.59 43.92
CA ARG A 385 22.89 20.84 44.95
C ARG A 385 21.47 20.43 44.50
N ARG A 386 20.90 19.49 45.26
CA ARG A 386 19.50 19.01 45.42
C ARG A 386 18.41 20.09 45.55
N ALA A 387 17.16 19.78 45.15
CA ALA A 387 16.00 19.52 46.05
C ALA A 387 14.65 19.35 45.29
N SER A 388 13.80 18.46 45.83
CA SER A 388 12.38 18.12 45.51
C SER A 388 11.38 18.98 46.33
N PRO A 389 10.05 18.70 46.47
CA PRO A 389 9.11 17.73 45.85
C PRO A 389 7.70 18.32 45.45
N THR A 390 6.73 17.44 45.15
CA THR A 390 5.23 17.60 45.07
C THR A 390 4.67 18.35 43.84
N ALA A 391 3.62 17.91 43.12
CA ALA A 391 2.43 17.13 43.47
C ALA A 391 1.85 16.30 42.29
N CYS A 392 1.03 15.33 42.67
CA CYS A 392 0.34 14.32 41.86
C CYS A 392 -0.97 14.85 41.26
N VAL A 393 -1.21 14.69 39.95
CA VAL A 393 -2.56 14.68 39.36
C VAL A 393 -2.66 13.65 38.23
N THR A 394 -3.66 12.81 38.41
CA THR A 394 -4.24 11.68 37.70
C THR A 394 -4.15 11.70 36.16
N GLN A 395 -3.67 10.57 35.62
CA GLN A 395 -3.40 10.26 34.23
C GLN A 395 -4.68 9.71 33.55
N LEU A 396 -5.22 10.43 32.57
CA LEU A 396 -6.13 9.87 31.56
C LEU A 396 -5.27 9.44 30.36
N ALA A 397 -5.15 8.13 30.18
CA ALA A 397 -4.37 7.51 29.12
C ALA A 397 -5.06 7.67 27.77
N PHE A 398 -4.77 8.78 27.08
CA PHE A 398 -4.94 8.89 25.64
C PHE A 398 -3.62 9.36 25.06
N THR A 399 -3.05 8.56 24.16
CA THR A 399 -1.86 8.90 23.39
C THR A 399 -2.11 10.17 22.56
N PRO A 400 -1.37 11.27 22.76
CA PRO A 400 -1.35 12.33 21.78
C PRO A 400 -0.03 12.23 21.00
N GLN A 401 -0.15 12.11 19.68
CA GLN A 401 0.83 12.76 18.82
C GLN A 401 0.95 14.22 19.26
N VAL A 402 2.16 14.75 19.25
CA VAL A 402 2.46 16.13 19.68
C VAL A 402 1.64 17.10 18.83
N CYS A 403 0.49 17.53 19.34
CA CYS A 403 -0.30 18.62 18.80
C CYS A 403 0.04 19.85 19.63
N VAL A 404 0.84 20.76 19.07
CA VAL A 404 1.13 22.06 19.69
C VAL A 404 0.09 23.02 19.15
N THR A 405 -1.00 23.22 19.89
CA THR A 405 -1.96 24.30 19.62
C THR A 405 -1.43 25.60 20.24
N CYS A 406 -1.31 26.64 19.42
CA CYS A 406 -1.03 28.00 19.89
C CYS A 406 -2.36 28.76 19.98
N HIS A 407 -2.90 28.96 21.18
CA HIS A 407 -4.00 29.91 21.37
C HIS A 407 -3.48 31.35 21.40
N ALA A 408 -4.08 32.22 20.59
CA ALA A 408 -4.08 33.65 20.83
C ALA A 408 -5.09 33.95 21.95
N ALA A 409 -4.68 34.62 23.01
CA ALA A 409 -5.58 35.07 24.06
C ALA A 409 -6.38 36.29 23.56
N GLU A 410 -7.71 36.26 23.74
CA GLU A 410 -8.58 37.43 23.53
C GLU A 410 -8.17 38.59 24.47
N PRO A 411 -8.25 39.86 24.00
CA PRO A 411 -8.02 41.00 24.88
C PRO A 411 -9.21 41.23 25.81
N ALA A 412 -8.94 41.42 27.10
CA ALA A 412 -9.94 41.70 28.13
C ALA A 412 -10.77 42.97 27.82
N PRO A 413 -12.07 43.01 28.17
CA PRO A 413 -12.92 44.18 27.94
C PRO A 413 -12.50 45.33 28.85
N LYS A 414 -12.34 46.52 28.26
CA LYS A 414 -12.09 47.78 28.97
C LYS A 414 -13.33 48.15 29.78
N LEU A 415 -13.21 48.18 31.11
CA LEU A 415 -14.17 48.81 32.00
C LEU A 415 -14.12 50.33 31.79
N HIS A 416 -15.25 50.91 31.37
CA HIS A 416 -15.50 52.34 31.44
C HIS A 416 -15.77 52.75 32.91
N PRO A 417 -15.23 53.88 33.40
CA PRO A 417 -15.63 54.41 34.69
C PRO A 417 -17.02 55.07 34.55
N LEU A 418 -17.98 54.60 35.34
CA LEU A 418 -19.24 55.26 35.61
C LEU A 418 -19.07 56.19 36.81
N ARG A 419 -19.36 57.48 36.55
CA ARG A 419 -19.46 58.65 37.45
C ARG A 419 -18.19 59.23 38.05
#